data_AF-A0A7J9GRW1-F1
#
_entry.id   AF-A0A7J9GRW1-F1
#
_cell.length_a   1.000
_cell.length_b   1.000
_cell.length_c   1.000
_cell.angle_alpha   90.00
_cell.angle_beta   90.00
_cell.angle_gamma   90.00
#
_symmetry.space_group_name_H-M   'P 1'
#
loop_
_entity.id
_entity.type
_entity.pdbx_description
1 polymer ?
#
loop_
_entity_poly.entity_id
_entity_poly.type
_entity_poly.pdbx_seq_one_letter_code
_entity_poly.pdbx_strand_id
1 'polypeptide(L)'
;GFSYLISYFDWSRGGIRISVIGDSTKLPTSLQKLINEVEETTKHNSRLQLIVAVSYSGKYDVVQACRSIAEKAKDGQIQLDDINESLIEQELETNCTEHPYPDLLIRTSGELRVSNFLLWQLAYTELFFAQELWPDFRKDEFVDALSSYQQRQRRYGARH
;
A
#
# COMPACT_ATOMS: atom_id res chain seq x y z
N GLY A 1 2.85 -18.65 -2.46
CA GLY A 1 3.10 -17.20 -2.54
C GLY A 1 3.00 -16.56 -1.17
N PHE A 2 1.82 -16.09 -0.78
CA PHE A 2 1.62 -15.32 0.46
C PHE A 2 1.80 -16.13 1.77
N SER A 3 1.33 -17.38 1.82
CA SER A 3 1.58 -18.26 2.98
C SER A 3 3.08 -18.50 3.24
N TYR A 4 3.91 -18.46 2.19
CA TYR A 4 5.36 -18.67 2.28
C TYR A 4 6.07 -17.44 2.86
N LEU A 5 5.66 -16.23 2.45
CA LEU A 5 6.18 -14.98 3.01
C LEU A 5 5.91 -14.90 4.52
N ILE A 6 4.70 -15.28 4.95
CA ILE A 6 4.33 -15.25 6.37
C ILE A 6 5.01 -16.35 7.18
N SER A 7 5.20 -17.55 6.63
CA SER A 7 5.83 -18.64 7.38
C SER A 7 7.34 -18.52 7.56
N TYR A 8 8.04 -17.74 6.71
CA TYR A 8 9.50 -17.73 6.67
C TYR A 8 10.14 -16.62 7.53
N PHE A 9 9.39 -15.58 7.85
CA PHE A 9 9.90 -14.50 8.70
C PHE A 9 9.53 -14.76 10.16
N ASP A 10 10.53 -14.81 11.03
CA ASP A 10 10.32 -14.65 12.48
C ASP A 10 9.99 -13.18 12.77
N TRP A 11 8.74 -12.81 12.55
CA TRP A 11 8.23 -11.44 12.66
C TRP A 11 8.44 -10.85 14.06
N SER A 12 8.57 -11.71 15.08
CA SER A 12 8.80 -11.32 16.47
C SER A 12 10.17 -10.69 16.71
N ARG A 13 11.17 -11.03 15.89
CA ARG A 13 12.57 -10.60 16.12
C ARG A 13 12.99 -9.35 15.34
N GLY A 14 12.17 -8.91 14.39
CA GLY A 14 12.61 -7.94 13.39
C GLY A 14 12.22 -6.48 13.64
N GLY A 15 11.37 -6.18 14.63
CA GLY A 15 10.81 -4.83 14.80
C GLY A 15 10.04 -4.34 13.56
N ILE A 16 9.49 -5.26 12.75
CA ILE A 16 8.72 -4.97 11.54
C ILE A 16 7.24 -4.97 11.92
N ARG A 17 6.53 -3.88 11.65
CA ARG A 17 5.07 -3.80 11.73
C ARG A 17 4.47 -4.24 10.41
N ILE A 18 3.54 -5.18 10.44
CA ILE A 18 2.87 -5.64 9.24
C ILE A 18 1.44 -5.13 9.23
N SER A 19 1.00 -4.70 8.05
CA SER A 19 -0.39 -4.38 7.78
C SER A 19 -0.80 -5.03 6.46
N VAL A 20 -2.04 -5.47 6.35
CA VAL A 20 -2.58 -6.09 5.14
C VAL A 20 -3.72 -5.23 4.63
N ILE A 21 -3.64 -4.86 3.36
CA ILE A 21 -4.69 -4.13 2.65
C ILE A 21 -5.33 -5.05 1.60
N GLY A 22 -6.59 -4.82 1.31
CA GLY A 22 -7.42 -5.50 0.33
C GLY A 22 -8.45 -6.42 0.97
N ASP A 23 -9.16 -7.15 0.11
CA ASP A 23 -10.27 -8.00 0.54
C ASP A 23 -9.76 -9.37 1.03
N SER A 24 -9.42 -9.44 2.31
CA SER A 24 -8.96 -10.65 2.99
C SER A 24 -10.08 -11.71 3.14
N THR A 25 -11.35 -11.32 3.02
CA THR A 25 -12.49 -12.25 3.14
C THR A 25 -12.51 -13.30 2.02
N LYS A 26 -11.88 -13.00 0.89
CA LYS A 26 -11.68 -13.92 -0.25
C LYS A 26 -10.64 -15.01 0.02
N LEU A 27 -9.90 -14.93 1.12
CA LEU A 27 -8.85 -15.89 1.47
C LEU A 27 -9.40 -17.04 2.31
N PRO A 28 -8.74 -18.21 2.32
CA PRO A 28 -9.08 -19.28 3.26
C PRO A 28 -9.05 -18.80 4.71
N THR A 29 -9.94 -19.32 5.56
CA THR A 29 -10.05 -18.92 6.97
C THR A 29 -8.75 -19.10 7.75
N SER A 30 -7.93 -20.11 7.44
CA SER A 30 -6.60 -20.28 8.04
C SER A 30 -5.69 -19.09 7.77
N LEU A 31 -5.77 -18.52 6.57
CA LEU A 31 -4.96 -17.37 6.18
C LEU A 31 -5.48 -16.06 6.77
N GLN A 32 -6.80 -15.90 6.86
CA GLN A 32 -7.40 -14.76 7.57
C GLN A 32 -6.97 -14.73 9.05
N LYS A 33 -6.99 -15.88 9.73
CA LYS A 33 -6.49 -16.01 11.10
C LYS A 33 -5.02 -15.62 11.22
N LEU A 34 -4.19 -16.10 10.28
CA LEU A 34 -2.77 -15.80 10.26
C LEU A 34 -2.49 -14.30 10.02
N ILE A 35 -3.24 -13.66 9.12
CA ILE A 35 -3.15 -12.21 8.91
C ILE A 35 -3.43 -11.47 10.23
N ASN A 36 -4.55 -11.78 10.88
CA ASN A 36 -4.95 -11.14 12.13
C ASN A 36 -3.90 -11.34 13.24
N GLU A 37 -3.37 -12.56 13.37
CA GLU A 37 -2.33 -12.89 14.36
C GLU A 37 -1.06 -12.05 14.12
N VAL A 38 -0.64 -11.94 12.86
CA VAL A 38 0.58 -11.23 12.48
C VAL A 38 0.44 -9.72 12.64
N GLU A 39 -0.69 -9.13 12.23
CA GLU A 39 -0.96 -7.70 12.43
C GLU A 39 -0.99 -7.37 13.93
N GLU A 40 -1.69 -8.17 14.74
CA GLU A 40 -1.80 -7.95 16.19
C GLU A 40 -0.45 -8.11 16.90
N THR A 41 0.33 -9.13 16.55
CA THR A 41 1.64 -9.40 17.15
C THR A 41 2.67 -8.31 16.79
N THR A 42 2.52 -7.67 15.63
CA THR A 42 3.49 -6.71 15.12
C THR A 42 3.05 -5.25 15.21
N LYS A 43 1.84 -4.94 15.68
CA LYS A 43 1.27 -3.58 15.66
C LYS A 43 2.10 -2.51 16.38
N HIS A 44 2.87 -2.91 17.40
CA HIS A 44 3.71 -1.99 18.19
C HIS A 44 5.16 -1.90 17.69
N ASN A 45 5.50 -2.61 16.62
CA ASN A 45 6.80 -2.50 15.99
C ASN A 45 6.93 -1.18 15.23
N SER A 46 8.13 -0.61 15.15
CA SER A 46 8.34 0.72 14.56
C SER A 46 9.59 0.85 13.68
N ARG A 47 10.41 -0.21 13.56
CA ARG A 47 11.66 -0.14 12.78
C ARG A 47 11.41 -0.11 11.28
N LEU A 48 10.40 -0.84 10.82
CA LEU A 48 9.98 -0.92 9.43
C LEU A 48 8.49 -1.22 9.39
N GLN A 49 7.75 -0.54 8.52
CA GLN A 49 6.38 -0.93 8.20
C GLN A 49 6.36 -1.66 6.85
N LEU A 50 5.80 -2.86 6.84
CA LEU A 50 5.56 -3.66 5.64
C LEU A 50 4.05 -3.75 5.42
N ILE A 51 3.58 -3.15 4.32
CA ILE A 51 2.18 -3.23 3.92
C ILE A 51 2.07 -4.27 2.80
N VAL A 52 1.22 -5.28 2.98
CA VAL A 52 1.01 -6.33 1.99
C VAL A 52 -0.39 -6.21 1.40
N ALA A 53 -0.45 -5.99 0.09
CA ALA A 53 -1.71 -5.89 -0.63
C ALA A 53 -2.17 -7.28 -1.10
N VAL A 54 -3.32 -7.76 -0.62
CA VAL A 54 -3.88 -9.08 -0.94
C VAL A 54 -5.30 -8.94 -1.43
N SER A 55 -5.60 -9.49 -2.61
CA SER A 55 -6.90 -9.29 -3.27
C SER A 55 -7.26 -7.79 -3.43
N TYR A 56 -6.24 -6.93 -3.44
CA TYR A 56 -6.37 -5.47 -3.44
C TYR A 56 -6.50 -4.92 -4.87
N SER A 57 -7.24 -3.82 -4.99
CA SER A 57 -7.21 -2.98 -6.19
C SER A 57 -7.58 -1.53 -5.84
N GLY A 58 -6.93 -0.54 -6.44
CA GLY A 58 -7.15 0.88 -6.13
C GLY A 58 -8.58 1.35 -6.41
N LYS A 59 -9.23 0.83 -7.47
CA LYS A 59 -10.66 1.09 -7.71
C LYS A 59 -11.55 0.55 -6.60
N TYR A 60 -11.24 -0.64 -6.08
CA TYR A 60 -12.02 -1.22 -4.98
C TYR A 60 -11.88 -0.40 -3.70
N ASP A 61 -10.65 -0.01 -3.37
CA ASP A 61 -10.29 0.82 -2.22
C ASP A 61 -11.06 2.15 -2.24
N VAL A 62 -11.00 2.90 -3.34
CA VAL A 62 -11.77 4.15 -3.51
C VAL A 62 -13.28 3.93 -3.37
N VAL A 63 -13.81 2.82 -3.89
CA VAL A 63 -15.24 2.50 -3.74
C VAL A 63 -15.61 2.22 -2.29
N GLN A 64 -14.76 1.51 -1.52
CA GLN A 64 -15.01 1.28 -0.10
C GLN A 64 -14.93 2.59 0.70
N ALA A 65 -13.92 3.43 0.41
CA ALA A 65 -13.79 4.74 1.04
C ALA A 65 -15.06 5.59 0.82
N CYS A 66 -15.53 5.71 -0.43
CA CYS A 66 -16.77 6.44 -0.73
C CYS A 66 -18.00 5.87 -0.01
N ARG A 67 -18.09 4.54 0.14
CA ARG A 67 -19.19 3.91 0.88
C ARG A 67 -19.14 4.26 2.37
N SER A 68 -17.95 4.18 2.98
CA SER A 68 -17.74 4.56 4.39
C SER A 68 -18.13 6.02 4.63
N ILE A 69 -17.69 6.95 3.77
CA ILE A 69 -18.06 8.38 3.84
C ILE A 69 -19.58 8.54 3.74
N ALA A 70 -20.22 7.88 2.78
CA ALA A 70 -21.65 7.97 2.58
C ALA A 70 -22.45 7.45 3.80
N GLU A 71 -21.98 6.38 4.43
CA GLU A 71 -22.57 5.84 5.67
C GLU A 71 -22.41 6.83 6.83
N LYS A 72 -21.22 7.41 7.03
CA LYS A 72 -20.98 8.43 8.06
C LYS A 72 -21.86 9.67 7.86
N ALA A 73 -22.03 10.13 6.62
CA ALA A 73 -22.89 11.26 6.31
C ALA A 73 -24.37 10.94 6.56
N LYS A 74 -24.83 9.74 6.16
CA LYS A 74 -26.19 9.26 6.41
C LYS A 74 -26.50 9.17 7.91
N ASP A 75 -25.53 8.77 8.71
CA ASP A 75 -25.65 8.64 10.16
C ASP A 75 -25.45 9.99 10.90
N GLY A 76 -25.25 11.09 10.16
CA GLY A 76 -25.08 12.43 10.72
C GLY A 76 -23.75 12.67 11.43
N GLN A 77 -22.76 11.80 11.24
CA GLN A 77 -21.43 11.91 11.85
C GLN A 77 -20.56 12.97 11.15
N ILE A 78 -20.83 13.23 9.87
CA ILE A 78 -20.16 14.25 9.05
C ILE A 78 -21.21 15.00 8.21
N GLN A 79 -20.87 16.22 7.80
CA GLN A 79 -21.59 17.02 6.83
C GLN A 79 -20.89 16.98 5.46
N LEU A 80 -21.59 17.44 4.42
CA LEU A 80 -21.03 17.48 3.06
C LEU A 80 -19.76 18.34 2.97
N ASP A 81 -19.71 19.44 3.73
CA ASP A 81 -18.56 20.36 3.76
C ASP A 81 -17.33 19.76 4.48
N ASP A 82 -17.51 18.67 5.23
CA ASP A 82 -16.39 17.94 5.85
C ASP A 82 -15.66 17.04 4.83
N ILE A 83 -16.25 16.78 3.66
CA ILE A 83 -15.68 15.90 2.64
C ILE A 83 -14.58 16.62 1.86
N ASN A 84 -13.35 16.20 2.08
CA ASN A 84 -12.15 16.70 1.41
C ASN A 84 -11.14 15.56 1.17
N GLU A 85 -10.01 15.88 0.54
CA GLU A 85 -8.95 14.89 0.24
C GLU A 85 -8.46 14.17 1.50
N SER A 86 -8.30 14.87 2.62
CA SER A 86 -7.86 14.27 3.89
C SER A 86 -8.88 13.28 4.45
N LEU A 87 -10.18 13.57 4.35
CA LEU A 87 -11.21 12.60 4.74
C LEU A 87 -11.16 11.36 3.85
N ILE A 88 -11.01 11.52 2.53
CA ILE A 88 -10.89 10.38 1.61
C ILE A 88 -9.68 9.52 1.99
N GLU A 89 -8.52 10.15 2.25
CA GLU A 89 -7.30 9.46 2.69
C GLU A 89 -7.50 8.64 3.97
N GLN A 90 -8.26 9.16 4.93
CA GLN A 90 -8.58 8.46 6.18
C GLN A 90 -9.47 7.23 5.97
N GLU A 91 -10.28 7.21 4.90
CA GLU A 91 -11.16 6.09 4.58
C GLU A 91 -10.54 5.08 3.60
N LEU A 92 -9.40 5.39 2.97
CA LEU A 92 -8.65 4.43 2.17
C LEU A 92 -7.93 3.43 3.07
N GLU A 93 -7.73 2.21 2.58
CA GLU A 93 -7.09 1.13 3.35
C GLU A 93 -5.62 1.42 3.69
N THR A 94 -4.99 2.37 3.00
CA THR A 94 -3.64 2.86 3.33
C THR A 94 -3.59 3.73 4.59
N ASN A 95 -4.72 4.03 5.24
CA ASN A 95 -4.78 4.71 6.55
C ASN A 95 -4.02 3.95 7.67
N CYS A 96 -3.62 2.70 7.42
CA CYS A 96 -2.77 1.92 8.31
C CYS A 96 -1.34 2.47 8.47
N THR A 97 -0.91 3.44 7.65
CA THR A 97 0.42 4.07 7.71
C THR A 97 0.36 5.59 7.73
N GLU A 98 1.38 6.21 8.34
CA GLU A 98 1.60 7.67 8.30
C GLU A 98 2.23 8.12 6.98
N HIS A 99 2.69 7.18 6.14
CA HIS A 99 3.31 7.45 4.84
C HIS A 99 2.56 6.74 3.70
N PRO A 100 1.29 7.12 3.42
CA PRO A 100 0.45 6.42 2.46
C PRO A 100 0.90 6.64 1.01
N TYR A 101 1.64 7.71 0.74
CA TYR A 101 2.11 8.10 -0.59
C TYR A 101 3.52 7.57 -0.86
N PRO A 102 3.69 6.57 -1.75
CA PRO A 102 5.02 6.06 -2.06
C PRO A 102 5.84 7.11 -2.81
N ASP A 103 7.10 7.28 -2.44
CA ASP A 103 8.02 8.12 -3.20
C ASP A 103 8.39 7.49 -4.56
N LEU A 104 8.48 6.16 -4.59
CA LEU A 104 8.91 5.35 -5.72
C LEU A 104 8.06 4.08 -5.83
N LEU A 105 7.47 3.85 -7.01
CA LEU A 105 6.90 2.57 -7.40
C LEU A 105 7.90 1.82 -8.27
N ILE A 106 8.31 0.63 -7.84
CA ILE A 106 9.12 -0.29 -8.65
C ILE A 106 8.20 -1.38 -9.19
N ARG A 107 8.19 -1.58 -10.51
CA ARG A 107 7.50 -2.68 -11.16
C ARG A 107 8.46 -3.49 -12.03
N THR A 108 8.52 -4.78 -11.77
CA THR A 108 9.37 -5.74 -12.49
C THR A 108 8.70 -6.27 -13.77
N SER A 109 9.42 -7.12 -14.50
CA SER A 109 9.00 -7.84 -15.71
C SER A 109 8.71 -6.98 -16.94
N GLY A 110 9.26 -5.77 -17.00
CA GLY A 110 9.18 -4.87 -18.17
C GLY A 110 7.80 -4.25 -18.43
N GLU A 111 6.84 -4.44 -17.53
CA GLU A 111 5.45 -4.04 -17.76
C GLU A 111 5.20 -2.56 -17.45
N LEU A 112 4.88 -1.76 -18.47
CA LEU A 112 4.72 -0.30 -18.37
C LEU A 112 3.28 0.11 -18.00
N ARG A 113 2.83 -0.31 -16.82
CA ARG A 113 1.49 0.04 -16.29
C ARG A 113 1.46 -0.05 -14.77
N VAL A 114 0.51 0.61 -14.12
CA VAL A 114 0.29 0.45 -12.67
C VAL A 114 -0.65 -0.71 -12.33
N SER A 115 -1.46 -1.15 -13.30
CA SER A 115 -2.42 -2.27 -13.14
C SER A 115 -3.35 -2.15 -11.93
N ASN A 116 -3.97 -0.98 -11.74
CA ASN A 116 -4.95 -0.76 -10.67
C ASN A 116 -4.35 -0.94 -9.25
N PHE A 117 -3.05 -0.67 -9.08
CA PHE A 117 -2.38 -0.63 -7.79
C PHE A 117 -2.31 0.81 -7.29
N LEU A 118 -2.67 1.05 -6.01
CA LEU A 118 -2.56 2.32 -5.29
C LEU A 118 -2.96 3.57 -6.10
N LEU A 119 -4.11 3.54 -6.78
CA LEU A 119 -4.46 4.57 -7.77
C LEU A 119 -4.51 6.00 -7.22
N TRP A 120 -4.99 6.16 -5.99
CA TRP A 120 -5.03 7.46 -5.32
C TRP A 120 -3.63 7.89 -4.89
N GLN A 121 -2.91 6.97 -4.25
CA GLN A 121 -1.62 7.23 -3.63
C GLN A 121 -0.49 7.43 -4.65
N LEU A 122 -0.63 6.92 -5.87
CA LEU A 122 0.38 7.05 -6.92
C LEU A 122 0.34 8.38 -7.69
N ALA A 123 -0.56 9.31 -7.34
CA ALA A 123 -0.78 10.54 -8.12
C ALA A 123 0.49 11.36 -8.40
N TYR A 124 1.46 11.33 -7.48
CA TYR A 124 2.75 12.04 -7.60
C TYR A 124 3.96 11.13 -7.39
N THR A 125 3.75 9.81 -7.44
CA THR A 125 4.81 8.82 -7.23
C THR A 125 5.70 8.69 -8.46
N GLU A 126 7.01 8.60 -8.24
CA GLU A 126 7.94 8.30 -9.32
C GLU A 126 7.84 6.82 -9.71
N LEU A 127 7.78 6.54 -11.01
CA LEU A 127 7.62 5.18 -11.52
C LEU A 127 8.93 4.64 -12.10
N PHE A 128 9.37 3.46 -11.65
CA PHE A 128 10.51 2.73 -12.19
C PHE A 128 10.08 1.34 -12.67
N PHE A 129 10.35 1.05 -13.94
CA PHE A 129 9.99 -0.21 -14.57
C PHE A 129 11.24 -1.02 -14.88
N ALA A 130 11.50 -2.04 -14.05
CA ALA A 130 12.61 -2.96 -14.18
C ALA A 130 12.29 -4.08 -15.20
N GLN A 131 13.26 -4.50 -15.99
CA GLN A 131 13.07 -5.56 -17.01
C GLN A 131 13.12 -6.95 -16.39
N GLU A 132 13.84 -7.09 -15.29
CA GLU A 132 14.07 -8.34 -14.57
C GLU A 132 12.77 -8.91 -14.04
N LEU A 133 12.64 -10.23 -14.03
CA LEU A 133 11.50 -10.90 -13.43
C LEU A 133 11.58 -10.79 -11.89
N TRP A 134 10.43 -10.78 -11.20
CA TRP A 134 10.40 -10.69 -9.74
C TRP A 134 11.28 -11.73 -9.02
N PRO A 135 11.30 -13.02 -9.43
CA PRO A 135 12.18 -14.01 -8.82
C PRO A 135 13.66 -13.72 -9.02
N ASP A 136 14.04 -12.86 -9.96
CA ASP A 136 15.42 -12.52 -10.31
C ASP A 136 15.82 -11.12 -9.84
N PHE A 137 14.88 -10.29 -9.37
CA PHE A 137 15.15 -8.97 -8.83
C PHE A 137 15.93 -9.06 -7.51
N ARG A 138 17.11 -8.43 -7.43
CA ARG A 138 18.02 -8.50 -6.27
C ARG A 138 18.43 -7.08 -5.84
N LYS A 139 19.44 -7.05 -4.97
CA LYS A 139 19.94 -5.83 -4.33
C LYS A 139 20.47 -4.83 -5.36
N ASP A 140 21.14 -5.30 -6.39
CA ASP A 140 21.78 -4.42 -7.37
C ASP A 140 20.72 -3.68 -8.20
N GLU A 141 19.67 -4.38 -8.65
CA GLU A 141 18.53 -3.77 -9.35
C GLU A 141 17.75 -2.81 -8.45
N PHE A 142 17.65 -3.11 -7.15
CA PHE A 142 17.05 -2.20 -6.18
C PHE A 142 17.87 -0.91 -6.02
N VAL A 143 19.20 -1.01 -5.96
CA VAL A 143 20.10 0.15 -5.90
C VAL A 143 20.00 0.98 -7.18
N ASP A 144 19.86 0.35 -8.34
CA ASP A 144 19.65 1.05 -9.61
C ASP A 144 18.33 1.82 -9.62
N ALA A 145 17.25 1.21 -9.13
CA ALA A 145 15.95 1.88 -9.01
C ALA A 145 16.04 3.12 -8.09
N LEU A 146 16.73 3.02 -6.96
CA LEU A 146 16.97 4.13 -6.04
C LEU A 146 17.83 5.22 -6.66
N SER A 147 18.88 4.84 -7.39
CA SER A 147 19.77 5.78 -8.08
C SER A 147 19.03 6.55 -9.17
N SER A 148 18.18 5.87 -9.94
CA SER A 148 17.28 6.51 -10.91
C SER A 148 16.32 7.49 -10.22
N TYR A 149 15.74 7.10 -9.09
CA TYR A 149 14.85 7.96 -8.32
C TYR A 149 15.54 9.25 -7.84
N GLN A 150 16.76 9.14 -7.30
CA GLN A 150 17.55 10.29 -6.81
C GLN A 150 17.90 11.30 -7.89
N GLN A 151 17.97 10.87 -9.16
CA GLN A 151 18.26 11.76 -10.28
C GLN A 151 17.05 12.57 -10.76
N ARG A 152 15.84 12.24 -10.30
CA ARG A 152 14.61 12.93 -10.73
C ARG A 152 14.48 14.26 -10.02
N GLN A 153 14.30 15.32 -10.82
CA GLN A 153 13.92 16.62 -10.28
C GLN A 153 12.42 16.63 -10.03
N ARG A 154 12.02 16.58 -8.75
CA ARG A 154 10.63 16.72 -8.36
C ARG A 154 10.12 18.10 -8.75
N ARG A 155 9.30 18.15 -9.80
CA ARG A 155 8.50 19.31 -10.15
C ARG A 155 7.12 19.07 -9.54
N TYR A 156 6.97 19.35 -8.25
CA TYR A 156 5.65 19.41 -7.62
C TYR A 156 4.85 20.47 -8.36
N GLY A 157 4.00 20.05 -9.30
CA GLY A 157 3.36 20.85 -10.34
C GLY A 157 3.29 22.32 -9.99
N ALA A 158 4.35 23.07 -10.34
CA ALA A 158 4.41 24.50 -10.11
C ALA A 158 3.23 25.08 -10.89
N ARG A 159 2.16 25.42 -10.16
CA ARG A 159 1.05 26.20 -10.67
C ARG A 159 1.66 27.54 -11.09
N HIS A 160 1.83 27.75 -12.39
CA HIS A 160 1.65 29.07 -12.96
C HIS A 160 0.16 29.36 -13.03
#